data_AF-A0A1E3P970-F1
#
_entry.id   AF-A0A1E3P970-F1
#
_cell.length_a   1.000
_cell.length_b   1.000
_cell.length_c   1.000
_cell.angle_alpha   90.00
_cell.angle_beta   90.00
_cell.angle_gamma   90.00
#
_symmetry.space_group_name_H-M   'P 1'
#
loop_
_entity.id
_entity.type
_entity.pdbx_description
1 polymer ?
#
loop_
_entity_poly.entity_id
_entity_poly.type
_entity_poly.pdbx_seq_one_letter_code
_entity_poly.pdbx_strand_id
1 'polypeptide(L)'
;MKSPRNLEEFLYLKLMNSPAFHRFVRNIYFKVNGIQPPTRPLHEQHAADHLFQPTSAQKFKAYRLLFYDEWRATFGFPRKH
;
A
#
# COMPACT_ATOMS: atom_id res chain seq x y z
N MET A 1 -5.37 -25.52 10.27
CA MET A 1 -4.28 -24.57 9.95
C MET A 1 -3.09 -24.91 10.84
N LYS A 2 -1.92 -25.16 10.26
CA LYS A 2 -0.71 -25.50 11.03
C LYS A 2 -0.27 -24.24 11.79
N SER A 3 -0.10 -24.33 13.12
CA SER A 3 0.39 -23.20 13.91
C SER A 3 1.83 -22.88 13.50
N PRO A 4 2.17 -21.63 13.15
CA PRO A 4 3.51 -21.28 12.69
C PRO A 4 4.53 -21.53 13.79
N ARG A 5 5.63 -22.21 13.48
CA ARG A 5 6.67 -22.53 14.47
C ARG A 5 7.58 -21.34 14.76
N ASN A 6 7.77 -20.43 13.79
CA ASN A 6 8.67 -19.27 13.89
C ASN A 6 8.06 -18.01 13.24
N LEU A 7 8.53 -16.82 13.65
CA LEU A 7 8.08 -15.51 13.10
C LEU A 7 8.30 -15.41 11.59
N GLU A 8 9.37 -16.00 11.08
CA GLU A 8 9.68 -16.07 9.65
C GLU A 8 8.61 -16.87 8.89
N GLU A 9 8.20 -18.03 9.41
CA GLU A 9 7.15 -18.85 8.81
C GLU A 9 5.79 -18.11 8.84
N PHE A 10 5.52 -17.36 9.91
CA PHE A 10 4.35 -16.49 10.01
C PHE A 10 4.36 -15.38 8.95
N LEU A 11 5.49 -14.66 8.79
CA LEU A 11 5.63 -13.62 7.79
C LEU A 11 5.55 -14.18 6.37
N TYR A 12 6.18 -15.34 6.14
CA TYR A 12 6.10 -16.06 4.87
C TYR A 12 4.65 -16.41 4.52
N LEU A 13 3.91 -17.03 5.43
CA LEU A 13 2.49 -17.34 5.22
C LEU A 13 1.65 -16.07 5.02
N LYS A 14 1.94 -14.99 5.74
CA LYS A 14 1.24 -13.72 5.60
C LYS A 14 1.50 -13.06 4.23
N LEU A 15 2.73 -13.14 3.73
CA LEU A 15 3.11 -12.65 2.40
C LEU A 15 2.49 -13.51 1.30
N MET A 16 2.57 -14.83 1.41
CA MET A 16 2.01 -15.78 0.44
C MET A 16 0.49 -15.71 0.34
N ASN A 17 -0.21 -15.33 1.42
CA ASN A 17 -1.66 -15.14 1.39
C ASN A 17 -2.10 -13.72 1.00
N SER A 18 -1.18 -12.77 0.86
CA SER A 18 -1.52 -11.36 0.57
C SER A 18 -1.68 -11.12 -0.94
N PRO A 19 -2.90 -10.87 -1.45
CA PRO A 19 -3.10 -10.59 -2.87
C PRO A 19 -2.42 -9.28 -3.32
N ALA A 20 -2.19 -8.34 -2.40
CA ALA A 20 -1.45 -7.11 -2.68
C ALA A 20 0.04 -7.38 -2.92
N PHE A 21 0.65 -8.25 -2.13
CA PHE A 21 2.05 -8.65 -2.29
C PHE A 21 2.27 -9.32 -3.65
N HIS A 22 1.37 -10.22 -4.05
CA HIS A 22 1.43 -10.86 -5.38
C HIS A 22 1.33 -9.86 -6.53
N ARG A 23 0.51 -8.81 -6.40
CA ARG A 23 0.42 -7.74 -7.41
C ARG A 23 1.72 -6.95 -7.49
N PHE A 24 2.36 -6.68 -6.35
CA PHE A 24 3.65 -5.98 -6.29
C PHE A 24 4.76 -6.79 -6.97
N VAL A 25 4.92 -8.08 -6.62
CA VAL A 25 5.90 -8.97 -7.26
C VAL A 25 5.66 -9.05 -8.76
N ARG A 26 4.39 -9.16 -9.18
CA ARG A 26 4.00 -9.17 -10.59
C ARG A 26 4.38 -7.88 -11.32
N ASN A 27 4.20 -6.72 -10.68
CA ASN A 27 4.62 -5.43 -11.26
C ASN A 27 6.14 -5.33 -11.42
N ILE A 28 6.91 -5.83 -10.44
CA ILE A 28 8.38 -5.90 -10.56
C ILE A 28 8.77 -6.83 -11.70
N TYR A 29 8.18 -8.02 -11.75
CA TYR A 29 8.42 -8.98 -12.82
C TYR A 29 8.17 -8.35 -14.21
N PHE A 30 7.04 -7.67 -14.38
CA PHE A 30 6.74 -6.97 -15.62
C PHE A 30 7.73 -5.84 -15.93
N LYS A 31 8.13 -5.06 -14.93
CA LYS A 31 9.11 -3.97 -15.09
C LYS A 31 10.49 -4.48 -15.52
N VAL A 32 10.95 -5.58 -14.93
CA VAL A 32 12.26 -6.18 -15.26
C VAL A 32 12.23 -6.83 -16.64
N ASN A 33 11.13 -7.49 -17.00
CA ASN A 33 10.98 -8.17 -18.29
C ASN A 33 10.48 -7.27 -19.42
N GLY A 34 10.24 -5.97 -19.17
CA GLY A 34 9.71 -5.04 -20.18
C GLY A 34 8.29 -5.39 -20.66
N ILE A 35 7.55 -6.23 -19.92
CA ILE A 35 6.20 -6.65 -20.28
C ILE A 35 5.24 -5.55 -19.80
N GLN A 36 4.35 -5.10 -20.67
CA GLN A 36 3.33 -4.14 -20.28
C GLN A 36 2.31 -4.83 -19.35
N PRO A 37 2.05 -4.30 -18.14
CA PRO A 37 1.04 -4.86 -17.27
C PRO A 37 -0.33 -4.77 -17.97
N PRO A 38 -1.24 -5.73 -17.76
CA PRO A 38 -2.59 -5.64 -18.32
C PRO A 38 -3.24 -4.36 -17.82
N THR A 39 -3.48 -3.42 -18.75
CA THR A 39 -4.08 -2.12 -18.49
C THR A 39 -5.46 -2.35 -17.89
N ARG A 40 -5.59 -2.23 -16.57
CA ARG A 40 -6.91 -2.13 -15.96
C ARG A 40 -7.49 -0.80 -16.43
N PRO A 41 -8.73 -0.76 -16.95
CA PRO A 41 -9.35 0.52 -17.26
C PRO A 41 -9.38 1.33 -15.97
N LEU A 42 -8.59 2.41 -15.96
CA LEU A 42 -8.60 3.39 -14.90
C LEU A 42 -10.00 4.00 -14.95
N HIS A 43 -10.82 3.75 -13.93
CA HIS A 43 -12.10 4.44 -13.80
C HIS A 43 -11.80 5.93 -13.88
N GLU A 44 -12.25 6.58 -14.96
CA GLU A 44 -12.21 8.01 -15.13
C GLU A 44 -13.00 8.63 -13.99
N GLN A 45 -12.28 9.11 -12.97
CA GLN A 45 -12.86 9.89 -11.90
C GLN A 45 -13.13 11.30 -12.44
N HIS A 46 -14.20 11.43 -13.21
CA HIS A 46 -14.84 12.72 -13.45
C HIS A 46 -15.47 13.17 -12.13
N ALA A 47 -14.69 13.85 -11.29
CA ALA A 47 -15.21 14.49 -10.08
C ALA A 47 -14.54 15.86 -9.87
N ALA A 48 -15.31 16.89 -10.22
CA ALA A 48 -15.26 18.27 -9.74
C ALA A 48 -14.06 19.15 -10.19
N ASP A 49 -14.29 19.94 -11.23
CA ASP A 49 -13.43 21.03 -11.75
C ASP A 49 -13.17 22.20 -10.76
N HIS A 50 -13.65 22.11 -9.52
CA HIS A 50 -13.46 23.13 -8.48
C HIS A 50 -12.89 22.59 -7.17
N LEU A 51 -12.49 21.32 -7.11
CA LEU A 51 -11.86 20.74 -5.93
C LEU A 51 -10.34 20.86 -6.04
N PHE A 52 -9.68 21.35 -4.99
CA PHE A 52 -8.22 21.31 -4.87
C PHE A 52 -7.72 19.92 -5.29
N GLN A 53 -6.93 19.84 -6.37
CA GLN A 53 -6.38 18.59 -6.86
C GLN A 53 -4.99 18.37 -6.23
N PRO A 54 -4.90 17.59 -5.14
CA PRO A 54 -3.60 17.35 -4.53
C PRO A 54 -2.70 16.58 -5.48
N THR A 55 -1.48 17.07 -5.67
CA THR A 55 -0.43 16.38 -6.40
C THR A 55 -0.09 15.04 -5.74
N SER A 56 0.48 14.10 -6.51
CA SER A 56 0.92 12.79 -5.99
C SER A 56 1.84 12.93 -4.77
N ALA A 57 2.72 13.94 -4.77
CA ALA A 57 3.58 14.28 -3.64
C ALA A 57 2.78 14.72 -2.40
N GLN A 58 1.74 15.54 -2.58
CA GLN A 58 0.87 15.98 -1.48
C GLN A 58 0.05 14.79 -0.91
N LYS A 59 -0.45 13.90 -1.77
CA LYS A 59 -1.13 12.66 -1.34
C LYS A 59 -0.22 11.76 -0.53
N PHE A 60 1.03 11.55 -0.98
CA PHE A 60 2.01 10.76 -0.26
C PHE A 60 2.37 11.37 1.10
N LYS A 61 2.57 12.69 1.16
CA LYS A 61 2.85 13.41 2.40
C LYS A 61 1.70 13.29 3.40
N ALA A 62 0.45 13.44 2.94
CA ALA A 62 -0.73 13.27 3.77
C ALA A 62 -0.85 11.82 4.29
N TYR A 63 -0.68 10.83 3.41
CA TYR A 63 -0.67 9.42 3.80
C TYR A 63 0.40 9.11 4.85
N ARG A 64 1.64 9.58 4.64
CA ARG A 64 2.74 9.37 5.59
C ARG A 64 2.46 10.01 6.95
N LEU A 65 1.87 11.20 6.96
CA LEU A 65 1.50 11.90 8.20
C LEU A 65 0.46 11.09 8.99
N LEU A 66 -0.63 10.68 8.33
CA LEU A 66 -1.69 9.87 8.94
C LEU A 66 -1.17 8.52 9.42
N PHE A 67 -0.37 7.83 8.60
CA PHE A 67 0.23 6.56 8.96
C PHE A 67 1.12 6.68 10.20
N TYR A 68 1.94 7.73 10.28
CA TYR A 68 2.78 7.94 11.46
C TYR A 68 1.96 8.25 12.71
N ASP A 69 0.87 9.00 12.59
CA ASP A 69 -0.02 9.33 13.69
C ASP A 69 -0.76 8.07 14.20
N GLU A 70 -1.30 7.24 13.30
CA GLU A 70 -1.95 5.97 13.65
C GLU A 70 -0.96 4.95 14.22
N TRP A 71 0.23 4.85 13.65
CA TRP A 71 1.28 3.97 14.15
C TRP A 71 1.66 4.38 15.58
N ARG A 72 1.91 5.68 15.79
CA ARG A 72 2.24 6.24 17.11
C ARG A 72 1.11 6.03 18.14
N ALA A 73 -0.15 6.18 17.73
CA ALA A 73 -1.32 5.88 18.57
C ALA A 73 -1.42 4.39 18.92
N THR A 74 -1.08 3.50 17.99
CA THR A 74 -1.07 2.04 18.22
C THR A 74 -0.01 1.63 19.25
N PHE A 75 1.10 2.37 19.33
CA PHE A 75 2.15 2.16 20.33
C PHE A 75 1.96 2.97 21.62
N GLY A 76 0.80 3.61 21.82
CA GLY A 76 0.43 4.29 23.07
C GLY A 76 1.16 5.61 23.34
N PHE A 77 1.81 6.21 22.34
CA PHE A 77 2.45 7.51 22.50
C PHE A 77 1.44 8.65 22.35
N PRO A 78 1.52 9.74 23.15
CA PRO A 78 0.56 10.85 23.08
C PRO A 78 0.64 11.57 21.73
N ARG A 79 -0.54 11.89 21.18
CA ARG A 79 -0.68 12.80 20.02
C ARG A 79 -0.12 14.17 20.40
N LYS A 80 0.79 14.72 19.60
CA LYS A 80 1.16 16.13 19.72
C LYS A 80 0.13 16.95 18.93
N HIS A 81 -0.69 17.66 19.69
CA HIS A 81 -1.69 18.61 19.21
C HIS A 81 -1.06 19.92 18.73
#